data_AF-A0A416ZAF5-F1
#
_entry.id   AF-A0A416ZAF5-F1
#
_cell.length_a   1.000
_cell.length_b   1.000
_cell.length_c   1.000
_cell.angle_alpha   90.00
_cell.angle_beta   90.00
_cell.angle_gamma   90.00
#
_symmetry.space_group_name_H-M   'P 1'
#
loop_
_entity.id
_entity.type
_entity.pdbx_description
1 polymer ?
#
loop_
_entity_poly.entity_id
_entity_poly.type
_entity_poly.pdbx_seq_one_letter_code
_entity_poly.pdbx_strand_id
1 'polypeptide(L)'
;MKENRKLLREVLKDIRHDMTDEEVLNLLADSKISENPAGEKEKYTLGQRAADAIAKFAGSWAFIFSFTGVLILWMLVNTLLAAKAFDPYPFIPLNLVLSCVAAIQAPLIMMSQNRQEEKDRRRAENDYKVNLKTEIMIEDLYDKVNAILARQTALEKQLTEKGESAGQK
;
A
#
# COMPACT_ATOMS: atom_id res chain seq x y z
N MET A 1 22.13 32.36 -32.55
CA MET A 1 23.17 31.85 -31.62
C MET A 1 23.27 32.61 -30.28
N LYS A 2 23.05 33.94 -30.21
CA LYS A 2 23.12 34.69 -28.94
C LYS A 2 21.82 34.65 -28.10
N GLU A 3 20.64 34.54 -28.72
CA GLU A 3 19.34 34.41 -28.02
C GLU A 3 19.17 33.08 -27.30
N ASN A 4 19.53 31.95 -27.90
CA ASN A 4 19.42 30.63 -27.25
C ASN A 4 20.22 30.53 -25.95
N ARG A 5 21.33 31.27 -25.81
CA ARG A 5 22.12 31.30 -24.57
C ARG A 5 21.51 32.20 -23.49
N LYS A 6 20.69 33.17 -23.87
CA LYS A 6 19.89 33.97 -22.92
C LYS A 6 18.74 33.13 -22.38
N LEU A 7 17.97 32.48 -23.26
CA LEU A 7 16.87 31.60 -22.87
C LEU A 7 17.34 30.43 -22.00
N LEU A 8 18.47 29.79 -22.34
CA LEU A 8 19.05 28.75 -21.49
C LEU A 8 19.45 29.27 -20.11
N ARG A 9 19.98 30.50 -20.00
CA ARG A 9 20.31 31.10 -18.70
C ARG A 9 19.08 31.54 -17.91
N GLU A 10 17.99 31.88 -18.60
CA GLU A 10 16.72 32.26 -17.98
C GLU A 10 16.01 31.02 -17.43
N VAL A 11 15.95 29.93 -18.22
CA VAL A 11 15.41 28.63 -17.76
C VAL A 11 16.28 27.99 -16.67
N LEU A 12 17.62 28.09 -16.75
CA LEU A 12 18.53 27.65 -15.66
C LEU A 12 18.52 28.57 -14.42
N LYS A 13 17.87 29.73 -14.50
CA LYS A 13 17.68 30.63 -13.37
C LYS A 13 16.32 30.38 -12.71
N ASP A 14 15.29 30.02 -13.49
CA ASP A 14 13.98 29.55 -12.99
C ASP A 14 14.06 28.17 -12.32
N ILE A 15 14.78 27.21 -12.89
CA ILE A 15 14.92 25.85 -12.29
C ILE A 15 15.74 25.89 -10.99
N ARG A 16 16.51 26.95 -10.75
CA ARG A 16 17.32 27.11 -9.53
C ARG A 16 16.59 27.82 -8.39
N HIS A 17 15.31 28.15 -8.55
CA HIS A 17 14.56 28.93 -7.57
C HIS A 17 13.18 28.38 -7.22
N ASP A 18 12.90 27.08 -7.29
CA ASP A 18 11.58 26.59 -6.88
C ASP A 18 11.57 25.40 -5.92
N MET A 19 12.66 25.23 -5.17
CA MET A 19 12.62 24.53 -3.89
C MET A 19 13.56 25.25 -2.94
N THR A 20 13.04 26.29 -2.28
CA THR A 20 13.74 26.94 -1.16
C THR A 20 14.11 25.86 -0.15
N ASP A 21 15.33 25.89 0.38
CA ASP A 21 15.78 24.90 1.38
C ASP A 21 14.78 24.77 2.55
N GLU A 22 13.98 25.81 2.84
CA GLU A 22 12.86 25.79 3.80
C GLU A 22 11.67 24.93 3.39
N GLU A 23 11.36 24.80 2.10
CA GLU A 23 10.26 23.98 1.58
C GLU A 23 10.68 22.51 1.54
N VAL A 24 11.95 22.23 1.21
CA VAL A 24 12.58 20.91 1.41
C VAL A 24 12.68 20.61 2.91
N LEU A 25 13.06 21.57 3.75
CA LEU A 25 13.08 21.39 5.20
C LEU A 25 11.68 21.16 5.75
N ASN A 26 10.66 21.85 5.26
CA ASN A 26 9.26 21.62 5.63
C ASN A 26 8.79 20.26 5.13
N LEU A 27 9.14 19.84 3.92
CA LEU A 27 8.85 18.49 3.42
C LEU A 27 9.55 17.41 4.27
N LEU A 28 10.74 17.71 4.81
CA LEU A 28 11.50 16.82 5.70
C LEU A 28 11.09 16.91 7.17
N ALA A 29 10.56 18.05 7.64
CA ALA A 29 10.15 18.32 9.03
C ALA A 29 8.66 18.03 9.27
N ASP A 30 7.80 18.22 8.27
CA ASP A 30 6.36 17.96 8.31
C ASP A 30 6.02 16.49 8.04
N SER A 31 6.89 15.75 7.32
CA SER A 31 6.70 14.30 7.16
C SER A 31 7.20 13.56 8.39
N LYS A 32 6.40 13.61 9.47
CA LYS A 32 6.45 12.65 10.57
C LYS A 32 6.72 11.26 10.00
N ILE A 33 7.86 10.74 10.41
CA ILE A 33 8.34 9.37 10.23
C ILE A 33 7.15 8.43 10.32
N SER A 34 6.80 7.81 9.19
CA SER A 34 5.66 6.92 9.04
C SER A 34 4.36 7.59 9.52
N GLU A 35 3.67 8.29 8.61
CA GLU A 35 2.22 8.35 8.71
C GLU A 35 1.75 6.90 8.65
N ASN A 36 1.56 6.29 9.80
CA ASN A 36 1.09 4.93 9.92
C ASN A 36 -0.30 4.93 9.26
N PRO A 37 -0.50 4.30 8.08
CA PRO A 37 -1.82 4.28 7.46
C PRO A 37 -2.82 3.48 8.31
N ALA A 38 -2.37 2.80 9.39
CA ALA A 38 -3.24 2.21 10.41
C ALA A 38 -3.77 3.22 11.45
N GLY A 39 -3.28 4.46 11.44
CA GLY A 39 -3.63 5.53 12.37
C GLY A 39 -4.89 6.30 11.99
N GLU A 40 -5.23 6.35 10.71
CA GLU A 40 -6.59 6.70 10.28
C GLU A 40 -7.50 5.53 10.65
N LYS A 41 -7.95 5.56 11.91
CA LYS A 41 -9.12 4.80 12.33
C LYS A 41 -10.29 5.34 11.52
N GLU A 42 -10.46 4.84 10.30
CA GLU A 42 -11.75 4.88 9.61
C GLU A 42 -12.76 4.49 10.67
N LYS A 43 -13.67 5.41 10.99
CA LYS A 43 -14.75 5.17 11.94
C LYS A 43 -15.66 4.14 11.29
N TYR A 44 -15.28 2.87 11.40
CA TYR A 44 -16.04 1.77 10.83
C TYR A 44 -17.44 1.86 11.39
N THR A 45 -18.42 1.98 10.51
CA THR A 45 -19.81 1.92 10.94
C THR A 45 -20.06 0.55 11.56
N LEU A 46 -21.03 0.47 12.49
CA LEU A 46 -21.35 -0.81 13.15
C LEU A 46 -21.65 -1.92 12.13
N GLY A 47 -22.28 -1.56 11.00
CA GLY A 47 -22.54 -2.45 9.87
C GLY A 47 -21.26 -2.98 9.21
N GLN A 48 -20.26 -2.14 9.00
CA GLN A 48 -18.97 -2.57 8.41
C GLN A 48 -18.20 -3.53 9.34
N ARG A 49 -18.25 -3.30 10.66
CA ARG A 49 -17.63 -4.23 11.63
C ARG A 49 -18.37 -5.57 11.69
N ALA A 50 -19.70 -5.54 11.62
CA ALA A 50 -20.51 -6.76 11.60
C ALA A 50 -20.29 -7.55 10.31
N ALA A 51 -20.28 -6.88 9.15
CA ALA A 51 -20.02 -7.51 7.86
C ALA A 51 -18.65 -8.20 7.83
N ASP A 52 -17.62 -7.60 8.42
CA ASP A 52 -16.29 -8.21 8.54
C ASP A 52 -16.23 -9.44 9.41
N ALA A 53 -16.90 -9.38 10.56
CA ALA A 53 -16.97 -10.51 11.46
C ALA A 53 -17.69 -11.67 10.78
N ILE A 54 -18.79 -11.38 10.07
CA ILE A 54 -19.55 -12.36 9.30
C ILE A 54 -18.72 -12.92 8.14
N ALA A 55 -18.02 -12.08 7.37
CA ALA A 55 -17.19 -12.52 6.26
C ALA A 55 -16.03 -13.42 6.72
N LYS A 56 -15.36 -13.05 7.81
CA LYS A 56 -14.28 -13.87 8.40
C LYS A 56 -14.80 -15.21 8.94
N PHE A 57 -15.99 -15.21 9.57
CA PHE A 57 -16.60 -16.42 10.10
C PHE A 57 -17.08 -17.34 8.97
N ALA A 58 -17.82 -16.80 8.00
CA ALA A 58 -18.35 -17.54 6.85
C ALA A 58 -17.24 -18.06 5.91
N GLY A 59 -16.08 -17.39 5.87
CA GLY A 59 -14.91 -17.82 5.11
C GLY A 59 -14.02 -18.86 5.80
N SER A 60 -14.38 -19.34 7.00
CA SER A 60 -13.58 -20.30 7.75
C SER A 60 -13.83 -21.74 7.32
N TRP A 61 -12.77 -22.54 7.22
CA TRP A 61 -12.85 -23.98 6.95
C TRP A 61 -13.74 -24.73 7.96
N ALA A 62 -13.68 -24.34 9.24
CA ALA A 62 -14.53 -24.96 10.28
C ALA A 62 -16.02 -24.69 10.06
N PHE A 63 -16.37 -23.49 9.57
CA PHE A 63 -17.76 -23.14 9.24
C PHE A 63 -18.26 -23.98 8.07
N ILE A 64 -17.46 -24.15 7.01
CA ILE A 64 -17.82 -24.96 5.84
C ILE A 64 -18.17 -26.40 6.26
N PHE A 65 -17.29 -27.07 7.01
CA PHE A 65 -17.55 -28.45 7.45
C PHE A 65 -18.76 -28.55 8.39
N SER A 66 -18.90 -27.63 9.35
CA SER A 66 -20.06 -27.61 10.24
C SER A 66 -21.36 -27.38 9.48
N PHE A 67 -21.38 -26.45 8.53
CA PHE A 67 -22.54 -26.11 7.73
C PHE A 67 -22.96 -27.29 6.84
N THR A 68 -22.02 -27.91 6.14
CA THR A 68 -22.27 -29.13 5.35
C THR A 68 -22.79 -30.27 6.23
N GLY A 69 -22.23 -30.46 7.43
CA GLY A 69 -22.71 -31.46 8.38
C GLY A 69 -24.16 -31.24 8.81
N VAL A 70 -24.54 -29.98 9.10
CA VAL A 70 -25.92 -29.62 9.44
C VAL A 70 -26.88 -29.88 8.27
N LEU A 71 -26.48 -29.59 7.03
CA LEU A 71 -27.29 -29.88 5.84
C LEU A 71 -27.52 -31.38 5.67
N ILE A 72 -26.46 -32.19 5.78
CA ILE A 72 -26.57 -33.65 5.70
C ILE A 72 -27.49 -34.18 6.81
N LEU A 73 -27.30 -33.70 8.04
CA LEU A 73 -28.12 -34.10 9.17
C LEU A 73 -29.60 -33.75 8.94
N TRP A 74 -29.89 -32.54 8.43
CA TRP A 74 -31.25 -32.11 8.08
C TRP A 74 -31.89 -33.03 7.03
N MET A 75 -31.15 -33.34 5.97
CA MET A 75 -31.61 -34.24 4.91
C MET A 75 -31.89 -35.64 5.47
N LEU A 76 -31.00 -36.18 6.32
CA LEU A 76 -31.17 -37.49 6.95
C LEU A 76 -32.41 -37.53 7.85
N VAL A 77 -32.58 -36.55 8.73
CA VAL A 77 -33.75 -36.47 9.63
C VAL A 77 -35.05 -36.41 8.81
N ASN A 78 -35.13 -35.53 7.81
CA ASN A 78 -36.35 -35.41 7.01
C ASN A 78 -36.62 -36.65 6.14
N THR A 79 -35.59 -37.31 5.63
CA THR A 79 -35.75 -38.56 4.86
C THR A 79 -36.26 -39.70 5.76
N LEU A 80 -35.75 -39.81 6.98
CA LEU A 80 -36.15 -40.84 7.94
C LEU A 80 -37.58 -40.62 8.48
N LEU A 81 -38.02 -39.36 8.61
CA LEU A 81 -39.38 -39.04 9.05
C LEU A 81 -40.46 -39.28 7.98
N ALA A 82 -40.07 -39.41 6.70
CA ALA A 82 -40.90 -39.74 5.54
C ALA A 82 -42.31 -39.13 5.55
N ALA A 83 -43.30 -39.82 6.12
CA ALA A 83 -44.72 -39.40 6.16
C ALA A 83 -45.02 -38.23 7.12
N LYS A 84 -44.12 -37.93 8.07
CA LYS A 84 -44.21 -36.77 8.98
C LYS A 84 -43.11 -35.73 8.72
N ALA A 85 -42.40 -35.86 7.59
CA ALA A 85 -41.32 -34.95 7.26
C ALA A 85 -41.84 -33.52 7.07
N PHE A 86 -41.17 -32.56 7.71
CA PHE A 86 -41.44 -31.14 7.51
C PHE A 86 -40.93 -30.67 6.13
N ASP A 87 -39.85 -31.28 5.65
CA ASP A 87 -39.20 -30.97 4.38
C ASP A 87 -38.97 -32.26 3.56
N PRO A 88 -40.03 -32.86 2.97
CA PRO A 88 -39.90 -34.08 2.17
C PRO A 88 -39.13 -33.82 0.87
N TYR A 89 -38.49 -34.87 0.34
CA TYR A 89 -37.81 -34.81 -0.96
C TYR A 89 -38.78 -34.27 -2.03
N PRO A 90 -38.44 -33.20 -2.77
CA PRO A 90 -37.10 -32.71 -3.12
C PRO A 90 -36.52 -31.54 -2.28
N PHE A 91 -36.90 -31.38 -1.02
CA PHE A 91 -36.35 -30.38 -0.07
C PHE A 91 -36.56 -28.90 -0.45
N ILE A 92 -37.82 -28.50 -0.70
CA ILE A 92 -38.17 -27.16 -1.22
C ILE A 92 -37.75 -26.03 -0.25
N PRO A 93 -38.15 -26.05 1.05
CA PRO A 93 -37.66 -25.11 2.05
C PRO A 93 -36.14 -24.97 2.13
N LEU A 94 -35.40 -26.08 2.18
CA LEU A 94 -33.94 -26.04 2.26
C LEU A 94 -33.32 -25.39 1.02
N ASN A 95 -33.82 -25.72 -0.17
CA ASN A 95 -33.34 -25.12 -1.41
C ASN A 95 -33.62 -23.59 -1.48
N LEU A 96 -34.77 -23.15 -0.96
CA LEU A 96 -35.10 -21.72 -0.87
C LEU A 96 -34.13 -20.98 0.04
N VAL A 97 -33.85 -21.54 1.23
CA VAL A 97 -32.91 -20.95 2.18
C VAL A 97 -31.50 -20.87 1.60
N LEU A 98 -31.01 -21.96 0.98
CA LEU A 98 -29.70 -21.97 0.34
C LEU A 98 -29.58 -20.94 -0.78
N SER A 99 -30.62 -20.80 -1.60
CA SER A 99 -30.66 -19.80 -2.68
C SER A 99 -30.60 -18.37 -2.13
N CYS A 100 -31.32 -18.08 -1.05
CA CYS A 100 -31.29 -16.78 -0.39
C CYS A 100 -29.91 -16.47 0.23
N VAL A 101 -29.30 -17.46 0.89
CA VAL A 101 -27.95 -17.35 1.45
C VAL A 101 -26.93 -17.06 0.35
N ALA A 102 -26.98 -17.80 -0.76
CA ALA A 102 -26.08 -17.59 -1.91
C ALA A 102 -26.25 -16.19 -2.54
N ALA A 103 -27.50 -15.71 -2.67
CA ALA A 103 -27.80 -14.39 -3.22
C ALA A 103 -27.19 -13.24 -2.38
N ILE A 104 -27.17 -13.38 -1.05
CA ILE A 104 -26.57 -12.40 -0.14
C ILE A 104 -25.04 -12.56 -0.04
N GLN A 105 -24.51 -13.77 -0.26
CA GLN A 105 -23.06 -14.01 -0.22
C GLN A 105 -22.29 -13.23 -1.29
N ALA A 106 -22.77 -13.20 -2.54
CA ALA A 106 -22.07 -12.52 -3.64
C ALA A 106 -21.76 -11.02 -3.36
N PRO A 107 -22.74 -10.17 -2.97
CA PRO A 107 -22.45 -8.78 -2.63
C PRO A 107 -21.62 -8.62 -1.35
N LEU A 108 -21.78 -9.51 -0.35
CA LEU A 108 -20.93 -9.46 0.86
C LEU A 108 -19.46 -9.75 0.52
N ILE A 109 -19.20 -10.74 -0.33
CA ILE A 109 -17.85 -11.06 -0.82
C ILE A 109 -17.30 -9.87 -1.60
N MET A 110 -18.08 -9.30 -2.52
CA MET A 110 -17.68 -8.13 -3.31
C MET A 110 -17.39 -6.90 -2.44
N MET A 111 -18.20 -6.64 -1.41
CA MET A 111 -17.95 -5.56 -0.44
C MET A 111 -16.65 -5.82 0.36
N SER A 112 -16.40 -7.07 0.75
CA SER A 112 -15.15 -7.43 1.44
C SER A 112 -13.94 -7.29 0.51
N GLN A 113 -14.06 -7.64 -0.77
CA GLN A 113 -13.01 -7.51 -1.79
C GLN A 113 -12.70 -6.05 -2.09
N ASN A 114 -13.70 -5.24 -2.43
CA ASN A 114 -13.54 -3.82 -2.77
C ASN A 114 -12.80 -3.05 -1.65
N ARG A 115 -13.03 -3.42 -0.39
CA ARG A 115 -12.36 -2.78 0.74
C ARG A 115 -10.93 -3.29 0.98
N GLN A 116 -10.62 -4.54 0.64
CA GLN A 116 -9.24 -5.02 0.64
C GLN A 116 -8.44 -4.37 -0.49
N GLU A 117 -9.03 -4.28 -1.69
CA GLU A 117 -8.44 -3.59 -2.83
C GLU A 117 -8.15 -2.11 -2.53
N GLU A 118 -9.05 -1.41 -1.84
CA GLU A 118 -8.80 -0.03 -1.43
C GLU A 118 -7.60 0.08 -0.46
N LYS A 119 -7.49 -0.85 0.51
CA LYS A 119 -6.34 -0.89 1.43
C LYS A 119 -5.05 -1.19 0.69
N ASP A 120 -5.08 -2.14 -0.24
CA ASP A 120 -3.93 -2.52 -1.05
C ASP A 120 -3.51 -1.38 -1.98
N ARG A 121 -4.45 -0.65 -2.57
CA ARG A 121 -4.18 0.56 -3.36
C ARG A 121 -3.50 1.64 -2.53
N ARG A 122 -4.02 1.96 -1.33
CA ARG A 122 -3.39 2.95 -0.43
C ARG A 122 -1.98 2.53 -0.02
N ARG A 123 -1.74 1.23 0.22
CA ARG A 123 -0.38 0.71 0.48
C ARG A 123 0.54 0.90 -0.72
N ALA A 124 0.09 0.54 -1.91
CA ALA A 124 0.87 0.70 -3.14
C ALA A 124 1.21 2.18 -3.43
N GLU A 125 0.27 3.10 -3.21
CA GLU A 125 0.52 4.55 -3.34
C GLU A 125 1.56 5.05 -2.33
N ASN A 126 1.52 4.56 -1.09
CA ASN A 126 2.52 4.91 -0.08
C ASN A 126 3.90 4.35 -0.44
N ASP A 127 3.97 3.08 -0.84
CA ASP A 127 5.22 2.45 -1.27
C ASP A 127 5.83 3.19 -2.47
N TYR A 128 5.00 3.63 -3.42
CA TYR A 128 5.43 4.47 -4.54
C TYR A 128 6.05 5.79 -4.08
N LYS A 129 5.41 6.51 -3.17
CA LYS A 129 5.94 7.77 -2.61
C LYS A 129 7.26 7.57 -1.88
N VAL A 130 7.38 6.51 -1.09
CA VAL A 130 8.62 6.17 -0.37
C VAL A 130 9.74 5.85 -1.36
N ASN A 131 9.44 5.10 -2.42
CA ASN A 131 10.42 4.76 -3.44
C ASN A 131 10.91 6.01 -4.19
N LEU A 132 10.00 6.89 -4.59
CA LEU A 132 10.35 8.17 -5.24
C LEU A 132 11.22 9.06 -4.33
N LYS A 133 10.88 9.15 -3.04
CA LYS A 133 11.70 9.89 -2.06
C LYS A 133 13.09 9.28 -1.93
N THR A 134 13.19 7.96 -1.94
CA THR A 134 14.46 7.23 -1.87
C THR A 134 15.33 7.51 -3.09
N GLU A 135 14.73 7.53 -4.29
CA GLU A 135 15.41 7.87 -5.54
C GLU A 135 16.02 9.27 -5.49
N ILE A 136 15.24 10.28 -5.08
CA ILE A 136 15.72 11.67 -4.94
C ILE A 136 16.85 11.78 -3.91
N MET A 137 16.74 11.08 -2.77
CA MET A 137 17.79 11.08 -1.74
C MET A 137 19.09 10.41 -2.23
N ILE A 138 18.99 9.38 -3.07
CA ILE A 138 20.17 8.74 -3.68
C ILE A 138 20.85 9.69 -4.65
N GLU A 139 20.07 10.43 -5.45
CA GLU A 139 20.61 11.44 -6.37
C GLU A 139 21.36 12.56 -5.62
N ASP A 140 20.76 13.13 -4.57
CA ASP A 140 21.43 14.13 -3.71
C ASP A 140 22.70 13.57 -3.04
N LEU A 141 22.64 12.31 -2.58
CA LEU A 141 23.80 11.65 -2.00
C LEU A 141 24.92 11.47 -3.03
N TYR A 142 24.59 11.11 -4.26
CA TYR A 142 25.54 10.95 -5.36
C TYR A 142 26.25 12.28 -5.65
N ASP A 143 25.51 13.39 -5.71
CA ASP A 143 26.07 14.73 -5.91
C ASP A 143 27.00 15.15 -4.77
N LYS A 144 26.60 14.89 -3.52
CA LYS A 144 27.45 15.17 -2.34
C LYS A 144 28.72 14.35 -2.33
N VAL A 145 28.65 13.06 -2.69
CA VAL A 145 29.83 12.19 -2.80
C VAL A 145 30.77 12.71 -3.89
N ASN A 146 30.26 13.09 -5.06
CA ASN A 146 31.08 13.67 -6.13
C ASN A 146 31.74 14.98 -5.72
N ALA A 147 31.03 15.84 -4.98
CA ALA A 147 31.60 17.07 -4.45
C ALA A 147 32.75 16.81 -3.46
N ILE A 148 32.63 15.77 -2.61
CA ILE A 148 33.68 15.34 -1.69
C ILE A 148 34.90 14.80 -2.47
N LEU A 149 34.67 13.94 -3.47
CA LEU A 149 35.74 13.38 -4.31
C LEU A 149 36.50 14.46 -5.07
N ALA A 150 35.80 15.47 -5.60
CA ALA A 150 36.42 16.61 -6.25
C ALA A 150 37.31 17.41 -5.29
N ARG A 151 36.88 17.61 -4.04
CA ARG A 151 37.70 18.27 -3.01
C ARG A 151 38.93 17.44 -2.63
N GLN A 152 38.79 16.12 -2.49
CA GLN A 152 39.93 15.23 -2.21
C GLN A 152 40.96 15.29 -3.34
N THR A 153 40.52 15.20 -4.59
CA THR A 153 41.40 15.28 -5.76
C THR A 153 42.16 16.61 -5.82
N ALA A 154 41.50 17.72 -5.47
CA ALA A 154 42.15 19.03 -5.41
C ALA A 154 43.19 19.12 -4.28
N LEU A 155 42.90 18.54 -3.11
CA LEU A 155 43.84 18.48 -1.98
C LEU A 155 45.06 17.61 -2.32
N GLU A 156 44.86 16.45 -2.95
CA GLU A 156 45.95 15.57 -3.38
C GLU A 156 46.90 16.28 -4.34
N LYS A 157 46.38 17.02 -5.33
CA LYS A 157 47.21 17.84 -6.24
C LYS A 157 48.07 18.85 -5.48
N GLN A 158 47.47 19.59 -4.55
CA GLN A 158 48.20 20.58 -3.74
C GLN A 158 49.30 19.93 -2.89
N LEU A 159 49.04 18.74 -2.35
CA LEU A 159 50.04 17.97 -1.60
C LEU A 159 51.21 17.53 -2.49
N THR A 160 50.93 17.03 -3.69
CA THR A 160 51.98 16.64 -4.66
C THR A 160 52.84 17.83 -5.09
N GLU A 161 52.23 18.97 -5.44
CA GLU A 161 52.97 20.18 -5.85
C GLU A 161 53.86 20.72 -4.72
N LYS A 162 53.37 20.67 -3.48
CA LYS A 162 54.12 21.12 -2.30
C LYS A 162 55.27 20.17 -1.95
N GLY A 163 55.11 18.87 -2.20
CA GLY A 163 56.16 17.86 -2.05
C GLY A 163 57.30 18.04 -3.06
N GLU A 164 56.98 18.33 -4.32
CA GLU A 164 57.97 18.62 -5.37
C GLU A 164 58.76 19.90 -5.08
N SER A 165 58.10 20.95 -4.58
CA SER A 165 58.76 22.20 -4.17
C SER A 165 59.71 22.04 -2.98
N ALA A 166 59.49 21.06 -2.10
CA ALA A 166 60.32 20.82 -0.92
C ALA A 166 61.56 19.94 -1.21
N GLY A 167 61.51 19.08 -2.24
CA GLY A 167 62.63 18.23 -2.66
C GLY A 167 63.69 18.93 -3.53
N GLN A 168 63.44 20.18 -3.94
CA GLN A 168 64.32 20.95 -4.82
C GLN A 168 65.24 21.96 -4.09
N LYS A 169 65.25 21.94 -2.75
CA LYS A 169 66.19 22.71 -1.90
C LYS A 169 67.20 21.78 -1.25
#